data_AF-A0A3P8NV19-F1
#
_entry.id   AF-A0A3P8NV19-F1
#
_cell.length_a   1.000
_cell.length_b   1.000
_cell.length_c   1.000
_cell.angle_alpha   90.00
_cell.angle_beta   90.00
_cell.angle_gamma   90.00
#
_symmetry.space_group_name_H-M   'P 1'
#
loop_
_entity.id
_entity.type
_entity.pdbx_description
1 polymer ?
#
loop_
_entity_poly.entity_id
_entity_poly.type
_entity_poly.pdbx_seq_one_letter_code
_entity_poly.pdbx_strand_id
1 'polypeptide(L)'
;MLFIYSSVILPKPSISKRPAGELTWGQDVSVTCSISTQHLGGTFTLQQTSGSFRKSQTSSTNSVTFNIPQVTFSNEGSYQCQYQTRVSSRDFNSPQSDSIRLSVTVILPKPSISMIPVGNVTWGQTVSITCSISTQHLGGTFTLQQSSGSFRKSQTSSTNSATFNIPQVTFSNEGSYQCQYQTRVSVILPKPSISMIPVGNVTWGQTVSITCSISTQHLGGTFTLQQSSGSFRKSQTSSTNSATFNIPQVTFSNEGSYQCQYQTRISSRDFSSPQSDSTISALDPLICQNDLQGFN
;
A
#
# COMPACT_ATOMS: atom_id res chain seq x y z
N MET A 1 9.76 -52.76 -28.03
CA MET A 1 10.17 -51.95 -26.86
C MET A 1 8.92 -51.25 -26.33
N LEU A 2 8.41 -51.67 -25.16
CA LEU A 2 7.24 -51.05 -24.53
C LEU A 2 7.73 -49.97 -23.57
N PHE A 3 7.36 -48.72 -23.80
CA PHE A 3 7.60 -47.63 -22.85
C PHE A 3 6.35 -47.48 -21.97
N ILE A 4 6.48 -47.76 -20.67
CA ILE A 4 5.45 -47.40 -19.69
C ILE A 4 5.72 -45.95 -19.27
N TYR A 5 4.88 -45.02 -19.69
CA TYR A 5 4.91 -43.65 -19.17
C TYR A 5 4.08 -43.59 -17.89
N SER A 6 4.74 -43.48 -16.74
CA SER A 6 4.08 -43.06 -15.50
C SER A 6 3.90 -41.54 -15.54
N SER A 7 2.67 -41.06 -15.66
CA SER A 7 2.32 -39.65 -15.46
C SER A 7 1.98 -39.42 -13.98
N VAL A 8 2.64 -38.44 -13.35
CA VAL A 8 2.29 -38.01 -11.99
C VAL A 8 1.13 -37.02 -12.09
N ILE A 9 -0.02 -37.36 -11.51
CA ILE A 9 -1.19 -36.49 -11.44
C ILE A 9 -1.28 -35.95 -10.01
N LEU A 10 -1.16 -34.64 -9.85
CA LEU A 10 -1.30 -33.97 -8.56
C LEU A 10 -2.76 -33.53 -8.34
N PRO A 11 -3.34 -33.77 -7.17
CA PRO A 11 -4.69 -33.33 -6.88
C PRO A 11 -4.75 -31.81 -6.72
N LYS A 12 -5.97 -31.27 -6.84
CA LYS A 12 -6.26 -29.88 -6.55
C LYS A 12 -5.97 -29.57 -5.06
N PRO A 13 -5.15 -28.56 -4.73
CA PRO A 13 -4.93 -28.15 -3.35
C PRO A 13 -6.22 -27.59 -2.73
N SER A 14 -6.36 -27.76 -1.42
CA SER A 14 -7.35 -27.05 -0.61
C SER A 14 -6.76 -25.75 -0.08
N ILE A 15 -7.61 -24.74 0.10
CA ILE A 15 -7.24 -23.42 0.60
C ILE A 15 -8.22 -23.00 1.70
N SER A 16 -7.70 -22.37 2.74
CA SER A 16 -8.50 -21.84 3.85
C SER A 16 -7.85 -20.57 4.39
N LYS A 17 -8.65 -19.73 5.06
CA LYS A 17 -8.17 -18.51 5.73
C LYS A 17 -8.55 -18.50 7.20
N ARG A 18 -7.74 -17.87 8.03
CA ARG A 18 -8.05 -17.54 9.41
C ARG A 18 -7.72 -16.08 9.70
N PRO A 19 -8.69 -15.28 10.17
CA PRO A 19 -10.08 -15.67 10.48
C PRO A 19 -10.95 -15.91 9.23
N ALA A 20 -12.03 -16.69 9.38
CA ALA A 20 -12.91 -17.05 8.26
C ALA A 20 -13.87 -15.91 7.83
N GLY A 21 -14.14 -14.97 8.74
CA GLY A 21 -15.07 -13.86 8.51
C GLY A 21 -14.51 -12.70 7.68
N GLU A 22 -15.17 -11.56 7.80
CA GLU A 22 -14.65 -10.28 7.31
C GLU A 22 -13.41 -9.90 8.11
N LEU A 23 -12.45 -9.28 7.42
CA LEU A 23 -11.22 -8.80 8.01
C LEU A 23 -11.38 -7.32 8.33
N THR A 24 -10.90 -6.90 9.49
CA THR A 24 -10.77 -5.46 9.76
C THR A 24 -9.47 -4.94 9.17
N TRP A 25 -9.46 -3.69 8.72
CA TRP A 25 -8.24 -3.01 8.29
C TRP A 25 -7.16 -3.10 9.39
N GLY A 26 -5.92 -3.40 9.02
CA GLY A 26 -4.80 -3.58 9.95
C GLY A 26 -4.81 -4.92 10.69
N GLN A 27 -5.73 -5.83 10.38
CA GLN A 27 -5.74 -7.17 10.98
C GLN A 27 -4.74 -8.10 10.28
N ASP A 28 -4.19 -9.06 11.01
CA ASP A 28 -3.37 -10.11 10.42
C ASP A 28 -4.26 -11.27 9.95
N VAL A 29 -4.02 -11.76 8.72
CA VAL A 29 -4.68 -12.95 8.19
C VAL A 29 -3.66 -14.00 7.83
N SER A 30 -4.01 -15.26 8.10
CA SER A 30 -3.25 -16.42 7.68
C SER A 30 -4.03 -17.19 6.62
N VAL A 31 -3.38 -17.52 5.51
CA VAL A 31 -3.95 -18.33 4.43
C VAL A 31 -3.21 -19.65 4.39
N THR A 32 -3.91 -20.74 4.64
CA THR A 32 -3.32 -22.08 4.67
C THR A 32 -3.72 -22.85 3.42
N CYS A 33 -2.72 -23.37 2.72
CA CYS A 33 -2.90 -24.21 1.56
C CYS A 33 -2.37 -25.61 1.87
N SER A 34 -3.14 -26.64 1.50
CA SER A 34 -2.76 -28.03 1.75
C SER A 34 -3.13 -28.93 0.58
N ILE A 35 -2.34 -29.98 0.35
CA ILE A 35 -2.52 -30.90 -0.77
C ILE A 35 -2.45 -32.36 -0.28
N SER A 36 -3.30 -33.22 -0.80
CA SER A 36 -3.33 -34.65 -0.46
C SER A 36 -2.47 -35.47 -1.45
N THR A 37 -1.14 -35.36 -1.36
CA THR A 37 -0.20 -36.08 -2.23
C THR A 37 0.83 -36.88 -1.45
N GLN A 38 1.31 -37.97 -2.05
CA GLN A 38 2.45 -38.76 -1.57
C GLN A 38 3.81 -38.12 -1.91
N HIS A 39 3.83 -37.17 -2.85
CA HIS A 39 5.06 -36.48 -3.29
C HIS A 39 5.25 -35.19 -2.50
N LEU A 40 5.92 -35.30 -1.34
CA LEU A 40 6.23 -34.17 -0.46
C LEU A 40 7.45 -33.36 -0.93
N GLY A 41 7.73 -32.23 -0.28
CA GLY A 41 8.92 -31.42 -0.59
C GLY A 41 8.76 -30.55 -1.83
N GLY A 42 7.71 -29.72 -1.87
CA GLY A 42 7.39 -28.88 -3.02
C GLY A 42 7.16 -27.41 -2.65
N THR A 43 6.92 -26.60 -3.66
CA THR A 43 6.66 -25.17 -3.56
C THR A 43 5.18 -24.89 -3.71
N PHE A 44 4.60 -24.25 -2.70
CA PHE A 44 3.26 -23.69 -2.76
C PHE A 44 3.35 -22.25 -3.22
N THR A 45 2.43 -21.83 -4.08
CA THR A 45 2.29 -20.45 -4.53
C THR A 45 0.87 -19.98 -4.25
N LEU A 46 0.74 -18.93 -3.45
CA LEU A 46 -0.48 -18.18 -3.23
C LEU A 46 -0.50 -16.98 -4.17
N GLN A 47 -1.55 -16.85 -4.97
CA GLN A 47 -1.69 -15.75 -5.93
C GLN A 47 -3.10 -15.14 -5.88
N GLN A 48 -3.18 -13.84 -6.09
CA GLN A 48 -4.43 -13.12 -6.25
C GLN A 48 -4.89 -13.17 -7.70
N THR A 49 -6.17 -13.47 -7.95
CA THR A 49 -6.70 -13.68 -9.31
C THR A 49 -6.72 -12.40 -10.15
N SER A 50 -7.09 -11.27 -9.53
CA SER A 50 -7.29 -9.98 -10.19
C SER A 50 -6.25 -8.92 -9.79
N GLY A 51 -5.19 -9.35 -9.12
CA GLY A 51 -4.16 -8.47 -8.60
C GLY A 51 -2.78 -9.06 -8.85
N SER A 52 -1.79 -8.36 -8.36
CA SER A 52 -0.38 -8.69 -8.55
C SER A 52 0.22 -9.45 -7.38
N PHE A 53 -0.51 -9.60 -6.28
CA PHE A 53 0.00 -10.32 -5.12
C PHE A 53 0.31 -11.78 -5.50
N ARG A 54 1.57 -12.17 -5.26
CA ARG A 54 2.06 -13.54 -5.43
C ARG A 54 3.11 -13.83 -4.38
N LYS A 55 2.93 -14.91 -3.62
CA LYS A 55 3.87 -15.35 -2.59
C LYS A 55 4.09 -16.85 -2.74
N SER A 56 5.36 -17.25 -2.81
CA SER A 56 5.73 -18.66 -2.92
C SER A 56 6.55 -19.09 -1.72
N GLN A 57 6.33 -20.31 -1.26
CA GLN A 57 7.06 -20.89 -0.13
C GLN A 57 7.22 -22.40 -0.33
N THR A 58 8.43 -22.88 -0.13
CA THR A 58 8.75 -24.31 -0.18
C THR A 58 8.48 -24.94 1.18
N SER A 59 7.83 -26.10 1.19
CA SER A 59 7.54 -26.87 2.39
C SER A 59 7.89 -28.33 2.17
N SER A 60 8.51 -28.94 3.20
CA SER A 60 8.72 -30.39 3.27
C SER A 60 7.45 -31.16 3.61
N THR A 61 6.42 -30.47 4.10
CA THR A 61 5.13 -31.06 4.44
C THR A 61 4.12 -30.86 3.31
N ASN A 62 2.92 -31.42 3.50
CA ASN A 62 1.82 -31.32 2.56
C ASN A 62 1.01 -30.01 2.71
N SER A 63 1.47 -29.06 3.51
CA SER A 63 0.78 -27.79 3.74
C SER A 63 1.75 -26.63 3.99
N VAL A 64 1.26 -25.41 3.79
CA VAL A 64 1.95 -24.18 4.15
C VAL A 64 0.95 -23.14 4.60
N THR A 65 1.37 -22.26 5.51
CA THR A 65 0.59 -21.10 5.94
C THR A 65 1.30 -19.82 5.55
N PHE A 66 0.64 -19.02 4.71
CA PHE A 66 1.07 -17.69 4.34
C PHE A 66 0.47 -16.66 5.29
N ASN A 67 1.32 -15.99 6.06
CA ASN A 67 0.91 -14.85 6.87
C ASN A 67 0.93 -13.57 6.03
N ILE A 68 -0.16 -12.82 6.09
CA ILE A 68 -0.35 -11.49 5.51
C ILE A 68 -0.70 -10.55 6.68
N PRO A 69 0.30 -9.88 7.26
CA PRO A 69 0.07 -8.98 8.37
C PRO A 69 -0.55 -7.67 7.90
N GLN A 70 -1.27 -6.99 8.80
CA GLN A 70 -1.77 -5.62 8.62
C GLN A 70 -2.53 -5.44 7.29
N VAL A 71 -3.54 -6.28 7.05
CA VAL A 71 -4.29 -6.25 5.79
C VAL A 71 -4.93 -4.89 5.55
N THR A 72 -4.79 -4.39 4.33
CA THR A 72 -5.45 -3.16 3.89
C THR A 72 -6.38 -3.47 2.71
N PHE A 73 -7.06 -2.47 2.18
CA PHE A 73 -7.85 -2.66 0.96
C PHE A 73 -7.01 -3.14 -0.24
N SER A 74 -5.67 -3.00 -0.22
CA SER A 74 -4.80 -3.60 -1.25
C SER A 74 -4.81 -5.12 -1.26
N ASN A 75 -5.13 -5.74 -0.13
CA ASN A 75 -5.19 -7.19 0.03
C ASN A 75 -6.60 -7.73 -0.25
N GLU A 76 -7.55 -6.88 -0.61
CA GLU A 76 -8.90 -7.32 -0.94
C GLU A 76 -8.91 -8.04 -2.29
N GLY A 77 -9.62 -9.17 -2.37
CA GLY A 77 -9.80 -9.90 -3.63
C GLY A 77 -9.82 -11.41 -3.45
N SER A 78 -9.82 -12.10 -4.59
CA SER A 78 -9.84 -13.56 -4.66
C SER A 78 -8.44 -14.13 -4.74
N TYR A 79 -8.17 -15.17 -3.95
CA TYR A 79 -6.87 -15.83 -3.84
C TYR A 79 -6.98 -17.31 -4.13
N GLN A 80 -5.97 -17.84 -4.82
CA GLN A 80 -5.85 -19.25 -5.19
C GLN A 80 -4.45 -19.75 -4.88
N CYS A 81 -4.36 -21.06 -4.64
CA CYS A 81 -3.11 -21.76 -4.39
C CYS A 81 -2.78 -22.76 -5.50
N GLN A 82 -1.49 -22.90 -5.78
CA GLN A 82 -0.94 -23.92 -6.66
C GLN A 82 0.24 -24.60 -5.97
N TYR A 83 0.38 -25.91 -6.16
CA TYR A 83 1.50 -26.70 -5.66
C TYR A 83 2.37 -27.18 -6.83
N GLN A 84 3.68 -27.08 -6.67
CA GLN A 84 4.67 -27.56 -7.62
C GLN A 84 5.67 -28.46 -6.91
N THR A 85 5.99 -29.61 -7.47
CA THR A 85 7.03 -30.52 -6.94
C THR A 85 7.84 -31.17 -8.05
N ARG A 86 9.03 -31.67 -7.70
CA ARG A 86 9.93 -32.38 -8.62
C ARG A 86 9.89 -33.87 -8.35
N VAL A 87 9.53 -34.64 -9.37
CA VAL A 87 9.53 -36.11 -9.32
C VAL A 87 10.36 -36.64 -10.48
N SER A 88 11.37 -37.45 -10.18
CA SER A 88 12.26 -38.06 -11.20
C SER A 88 12.81 -37.05 -12.21
N SER A 89 13.32 -35.92 -11.71
CA SER A 89 13.91 -34.82 -12.49
C SER A 89 12.95 -34.07 -13.43
N ARG A 90 11.64 -34.19 -13.22
CA ARG A 90 10.61 -33.40 -13.92
C ARG A 90 9.77 -32.59 -12.93
N ASP A 91 9.45 -31.36 -13.32
CA ASP A 91 8.57 -30.46 -12.58
C ASP A 91 7.09 -30.81 -12.87
N PHE A 92 6.29 -30.97 -11.82
CA PHE A 92 4.85 -31.22 -11.91
C PHE A 92 4.09 -30.12 -11.17
N ASN A 93 3.04 -29.61 -11.80
CA ASN A 93 2.16 -28.59 -11.23
C ASN A 93 0.78 -29.17 -10.96
N SER A 94 0.20 -28.84 -9.81
CA SER A 94 -1.20 -29.09 -9.53
C SER A 94 -2.10 -28.13 -10.32
N PRO A 95 -3.39 -28.47 -10.50
CA PRO A 95 -4.41 -27.47 -10.77
C PRO A 95 -4.44 -26.38 -9.70
N GLN A 96 -5.03 -25.23 -10.02
CA GLN A 96 -5.30 -24.19 -9.04
C GLN A 96 -6.40 -24.63 -8.07
N SER A 97 -6.27 -24.25 -6.80
CA SER A 97 -7.29 -24.48 -5.77
C SER A 97 -8.60 -23.75 -6.08
N ASP A 98 -9.62 -23.98 -5.25
CA ASP A 98 -10.74 -23.06 -5.18
C ASP A 98 -10.28 -21.67 -4.75
N SER A 99 -11.11 -20.67 -5.00
CA SER A 99 -10.81 -19.29 -4.63
C SER A 99 -11.39 -18.98 -3.25
N ILE A 100 -10.59 -18.38 -2.37
CA ILE A 100 -11.09 -17.70 -1.18
C ILE A 100 -11.12 -16.19 -1.43
N ARG A 101 -12.06 -15.48 -0.79
CA ARG A 101 -12.10 -14.02 -0.87
C ARG A 101 -11.67 -13.38 0.46
N LEU A 102 -10.72 -12.45 0.36
CA LEU A 102 -10.41 -11.53 1.44
C LEU A 102 -11.24 -10.27 1.23
N SER A 103 -12.10 -9.96 2.21
CA SER A 103 -12.91 -8.74 2.25
C SER A 103 -12.48 -7.95 3.48
N VAL A 104 -12.03 -6.71 3.26
CA VAL A 104 -11.51 -5.84 4.32
C VAL A 104 -12.51 -4.73 4.59
N THR A 105 -12.91 -4.56 5.84
CA THR A 105 -13.80 -3.50 6.30
C THR A 105 -13.06 -2.58 7.27
N VAL A 106 -13.55 -1.34 7.39
CA VAL A 106 -13.04 -0.38 8.37
C VAL A 106 -14.10 -0.21 9.44
N ILE A 107 -13.74 -0.54 10.68
CA ILE A 107 -14.57 -0.25 11.85
C ILE A 107 -14.04 1.03 12.47
N LEU A 108 -14.83 2.11 12.39
CA LEU A 108 -14.50 3.35 13.09
C LEU A 108 -14.94 3.24 14.55
N PRO A 109 -14.08 3.57 15.53
CA PRO A 109 -14.48 3.54 16.93
C PRO A 109 -15.53 4.61 17.20
N LYS A 110 -16.45 4.30 18.11
CA LYS A 110 -17.40 5.28 18.62
C LYS A 110 -16.64 6.37 19.40
N PRO A 111 -16.81 7.66 19.07
CA PRO A 111 -16.15 8.72 19.82
C PRO A 111 -16.68 8.81 21.25
N SER A 112 -15.78 9.02 22.21
CA SER A 112 -16.11 9.46 23.55
C SER A 112 -16.29 10.98 23.58
N ILE A 113 -17.22 11.44 24.41
CA ILE A 113 -17.50 12.85 24.63
C ILE A 113 -17.23 13.18 26.10
N SER A 114 -16.52 14.29 26.34
CA SER A 114 -16.28 14.82 27.68
C SER A 114 -16.51 16.34 27.68
N MET A 115 -16.76 16.91 28.86
CA MET A 115 -17.08 18.33 29.01
C MET A 115 -16.39 18.90 30.24
N ILE A 116 -15.94 20.15 30.13
CA ILE A 116 -15.36 20.93 31.23
C ILE A 116 -16.02 22.32 31.25
N PRO A 117 -16.52 22.80 32.41
CA PRO A 117 -16.62 22.09 33.69
C PRO A 117 -17.64 20.94 33.64
N VAL A 118 -17.50 19.96 34.53
CA VAL A 118 -18.47 18.86 34.68
C VAL A 118 -19.61 19.32 35.58
N GLY A 119 -20.85 19.02 35.20
CA GLY A 119 -22.05 19.34 35.99
C GLY A 119 -22.83 20.53 35.44
N ASN A 120 -23.52 21.25 36.34
CA ASN A 120 -24.35 22.40 35.95
C ASN A 120 -23.47 23.59 35.57
N VAL A 121 -23.83 24.20 34.45
CA VAL A 121 -23.14 25.37 33.88
C VAL A 121 -24.07 26.57 34.02
N THR A 122 -23.54 27.71 34.46
CA THR A 122 -24.34 28.95 34.59
C THR A 122 -24.33 29.76 33.30
N TRP A 123 -25.35 30.59 33.12
CA TRP A 123 -25.47 31.49 31.97
C TRP A 123 -24.20 32.36 31.79
N GLY A 124 -23.73 32.51 30.55
CA GLY A 124 -22.52 33.29 30.22
C GLY A 124 -21.19 32.60 30.55
N GLN A 125 -21.20 31.38 31.11
CA GLN A 125 -19.97 30.62 31.37
C GLN A 125 -19.40 30.02 30.08
N THR A 126 -18.08 29.81 30.05
CA THR A 126 -17.41 29.08 28.97
C THR A 126 -17.43 27.58 29.25
N VAL A 127 -17.83 26.80 28.24
CA VAL A 127 -17.80 25.34 28.27
C VAL A 127 -16.92 24.82 27.15
N SER A 128 -16.09 23.84 27.46
CA SER A 128 -15.27 23.10 26.50
C SER A 128 -15.76 21.66 26.41
N ILE A 129 -16.24 21.26 25.24
CA ILE A 129 -16.65 19.88 24.96
C ILE A 129 -15.58 19.23 24.10
N THR A 130 -15.03 18.10 24.53
CA THR A 130 -14.00 17.36 23.79
C THR A 130 -14.56 16.05 23.28
N CYS A 131 -14.45 15.85 21.96
CA CYS A 131 -14.68 14.56 21.33
C CYS A 131 -13.32 13.85 21.16
N SER A 132 -13.21 12.60 21.57
CA SER A 132 -11.99 11.80 21.43
C SER A 132 -12.29 10.40 20.90
N ILE A 133 -11.33 9.79 20.21
CA ILE A 133 -11.42 8.44 19.67
C ILE A 133 -10.19 7.61 20.05
N SER A 134 -10.39 6.32 20.29
CA SER A 134 -9.33 5.33 20.46
C SER A 134 -9.09 4.60 19.14
N THR A 135 -8.35 5.23 18.23
CA THR A 135 -8.00 4.66 16.93
C THR A 135 -6.49 4.70 16.70
N GLN A 136 -5.99 3.78 15.88
CA GLN A 136 -4.63 3.85 15.35
C GLN A 136 -4.49 4.93 14.24
N HIS A 137 -5.61 5.42 13.73
CA HIS A 137 -5.66 6.38 12.63
C HIS A 137 -5.72 7.82 13.14
N LEU A 138 -4.63 8.56 12.99
CA LEU A 138 -4.60 9.97 13.33
C LEU A 138 -5.33 10.79 12.26
N GLY A 139 -6.16 11.71 12.75
CA GLY A 139 -6.83 12.70 11.95
C GLY A 139 -8.22 12.34 11.44
N GLY A 140 -8.98 13.37 11.12
CA GLY A 140 -10.35 13.28 10.63
C GLY A 140 -11.18 14.49 11.05
N THR A 141 -12.46 14.47 10.68
CA THR A 141 -13.41 15.53 11.02
C THR A 141 -14.28 15.06 12.17
N PHE A 142 -14.27 15.83 13.25
CA PHE A 142 -15.16 15.67 14.38
C PHE A 142 -16.31 16.65 14.23
N THR A 143 -17.53 16.19 14.44
CA THR A 143 -18.73 17.03 14.43
C THR A 143 -19.42 16.90 15.78
N LEU A 144 -19.51 18.01 16.50
CA LEU A 144 -20.32 18.14 17.69
C LEU A 144 -21.70 18.65 17.29
N GLN A 145 -22.73 17.90 17.64
CA GLN A 145 -24.12 18.25 17.35
C GLN A 145 -24.99 18.11 18.59
N GLN A 146 -25.92 19.03 18.76
CA GLN A 146 -26.97 18.93 19.76
C GLN A 146 -28.07 18.02 19.23
N SER A 147 -28.61 17.14 20.09
CA SER A 147 -29.56 16.10 19.67
C SER A 147 -30.92 16.67 19.28
N SER A 148 -31.35 17.73 19.96
CA SER A 148 -32.68 18.34 19.84
C SER A 148 -32.64 19.82 19.44
N GLY A 149 -31.44 20.36 19.13
CA GLY A 149 -31.25 21.77 18.81
C GLY A 149 -30.54 21.97 17.47
N SER A 150 -30.27 23.23 17.11
CA SER A 150 -29.63 23.61 15.85
C SER A 150 -28.11 23.68 15.94
N PHE A 151 -27.53 23.55 17.13
CA PHE A 151 -26.08 23.65 17.30
C PHE A 151 -25.37 22.48 16.61
N ARG A 152 -24.56 22.81 15.61
CA ARG A 152 -23.70 21.86 14.91
C ARG A 152 -22.39 22.54 14.54
N LYS A 153 -21.27 21.98 14.98
CA LYS A 153 -19.94 22.49 14.67
C LYS A 153 -19.04 21.34 14.26
N SER A 154 -18.32 21.51 13.16
CA SER A 154 -17.35 20.54 12.67
C SER A 154 -15.95 21.12 12.72
N GLN A 155 -14.98 20.30 13.08
CA GLN A 155 -13.57 20.66 13.11
C GLN A 155 -12.74 19.48 12.62
N THR A 156 -11.80 19.76 11.73
CA THR A 156 -10.78 18.77 11.33
C THR A 156 -9.64 18.83 12.33
N SER A 157 -9.24 17.67 12.83
CA SER A 157 -8.06 17.51 13.67
C SER A 157 -7.09 16.56 12.98
N SER A 158 -5.79 16.76 13.21
CA SER A 158 -4.74 15.79 12.87
C SER A 158 -4.49 14.78 13.99
N THR A 159 -5.05 15.03 15.19
CA THR A 159 -4.94 14.14 16.34
C THR A 159 -6.18 13.25 16.47
N ASN A 160 -6.25 12.48 17.56
CA ASN A 160 -7.37 11.62 17.90
C ASN A 160 -8.50 12.35 18.68
N SER A 161 -8.45 13.67 18.78
CA SER A 161 -9.47 14.45 19.49
C SER A 161 -9.67 15.84 18.90
N ALA A 162 -10.85 16.42 19.16
CA ALA A 162 -11.15 17.81 18.88
C ALA A 162 -11.92 18.42 20.05
N THR A 163 -11.55 19.64 20.44
CA THR A 163 -12.20 20.39 21.51
C THR A 163 -12.97 21.57 20.94
N PHE A 164 -14.24 21.66 21.31
CA PHE A 164 -15.18 22.69 20.90
C PHE A 164 -15.44 23.61 22.09
N ASN A 165 -15.03 24.87 21.96
CA ASN A 165 -15.26 25.89 22.97
C ASN A 165 -16.55 26.65 22.67
N ILE A 166 -17.41 26.76 23.68
CA ILE A 166 -18.64 27.59 23.70
C ILE A 166 -18.39 28.67 24.76
N PRO A 167 -17.93 29.88 24.36
CA PRO A 167 -17.45 30.89 25.31
C PRO A 167 -18.53 31.55 26.15
N GLN A 168 -19.78 31.57 25.67
CA GLN A 168 -20.93 32.17 26.34
C GLN A 168 -22.14 31.24 26.18
N VAL A 169 -22.38 30.39 27.17
CA VAL A 169 -23.57 29.52 27.11
C VAL A 169 -24.85 30.29 27.38
N THR A 170 -25.89 29.93 26.64
CA THR A 170 -27.26 30.45 26.75
C THR A 170 -28.24 29.28 26.87
N PHE A 171 -29.53 29.57 27.12
CA PHE A 171 -30.57 28.53 27.14
C PHE A 171 -30.66 27.74 25.82
N SER A 172 -30.24 28.33 24.69
CA SER A 172 -30.21 27.59 23.40
C SER A 172 -29.18 26.46 23.38
N ASN A 173 -28.17 26.50 24.25
CA ASN A 173 -27.14 25.48 24.39
C ASN A 173 -27.54 24.36 25.37
N GLU A 174 -28.72 24.43 25.96
CA GLU A 174 -29.22 23.40 26.87
C GLU A 174 -29.62 22.14 26.09
N GLY A 175 -29.14 20.98 26.54
CA GLY A 175 -29.56 19.69 26.00
C GLY A 175 -28.44 18.66 25.86
N SER A 176 -28.76 17.55 25.21
CA SER A 176 -27.84 16.45 24.97
C SER A 176 -26.98 16.69 23.73
N TYR A 177 -25.68 16.46 23.85
CA TYR A 177 -24.72 16.55 22.76
C TYR A 177 -24.23 15.18 22.30
N GLN A 178 -23.99 15.06 21.00
CA GLN A 178 -23.42 13.87 20.36
C GLN A 178 -22.21 14.25 19.53
N CYS A 179 -21.20 13.39 19.55
CA CYS A 179 -20.03 13.50 18.68
C CYS A 179 -20.16 12.51 17.53
N GLN A 180 -19.90 12.98 16.32
CA GLN A 180 -19.68 12.15 15.14
C GLN A 180 -18.23 12.29 14.70
N TYR A 181 -17.60 11.17 14.37
CA TYR A 181 -16.26 11.15 13.79
C TYR A 181 -16.33 10.59 12.37
N GLN A 182 -15.70 11.29 11.44
CA GLN A 182 -15.59 10.88 10.05
C GLN A 182 -14.15 11.01 9.60
N THR A 183 -13.64 9.98 8.94
CA THR A 183 -12.32 10.03 8.29
C THR A 183 -12.37 9.34 6.93
N ARG A 184 -11.44 9.71 6.05
CA ARG A 184 -11.26 9.04 4.77
C ARG A 184 -10.12 8.04 4.93
N VAL A 185 -10.45 6.76 4.98
CA VAL A 185 -9.44 5.70 4.95
C VAL A 185 -9.15 5.38 3.48
N SER A 186 -7.95 5.72 3.05
CA SER A 186 -7.45 5.42 1.70
C SER A 186 -6.27 4.45 1.80
N VAL A 187 -6.02 3.70 0.73
CA VAL A 187 -4.77 2.91 0.61
C VAL A 187 -3.60 3.89 0.51
N ILE A 188 -2.70 3.85 1.48
CA ILE A 188 -1.44 4.58 1.43
C ILE A 188 -0.42 3.65 0.78
N LEU A 189 -0.03 3.95 -0.45
CA LEU A 189 1.05 3.21 -1.11
C LEU A 189 2.41 3.67 -0.54
N PRO A 190 3.38 2.76 -0.40
CA PRO A 190 4.71 3.12 0.10
C PRO A 190 5.36 4.13 -0.85
N LYS A 191 6.08 5.09 -0.28
CA LYS A 191 6.94 6.00 -1.05
C LYS A 191 8.02 5.17 -1.76
N PRO A 192 8.17 5.27 -3.09
CA PRO A 192 9.18 4.52 -3.81
C PRO A 192 10.59 5.04 -3.47
N SER A 193 11.54 4.12 -3.38
CA SER A 193 12.97 4.44 -3.39
C SER A 193 13.46 4.63 -4.82
N ILE A 194 14.38 5.55 -5.00
CA ILE A 194 15.01 5.87 -6.28
C ILE A 194 16.52 5.63 -6.16
N SER A 195 17.11 4.99 -7.16
CA SER A 195 18.56 4.79 -7.26
C SER A 195 19.03 5.00 -8.70
N MET A 196 20.31 5.39 -8.86
CA MET A 196 20.93 5.64 -10.15
C MET A 196 22.22 4.84 -10.29
N ILE A 197 22.48 4.36 -11.51
CA ILE A 197 23.75 3.74 -11.90
C ILE A 197 24.22 4.38 -13.22
N PRO A 198 25.47 4.90 -13.29
CA PRO A 198 26.45 5.02 -12.21
C PRO A 198 26.05 6.04 -11.14
N VAL A 199 26.57 5.90 -9.92
CA VAL A 199 26.35 6.87 -8.82
C VAL A 199 27.36 8.02 -8.95
N GLY A 200 26.91 9.26 -8.83
CA GLY A 200 27.79 10.44 -8.87
C GLY A 200 27.77 11.17 -10.23
N ASN A 201 28.93 11.70 -10.63
CA ASN A 201 29.05 12.54 -11.82
C ASN A 201 28.93 11.70 -13.10
N VAL A 202 27.99 12.07 -13.96
CA VAL A 202 27.74 11.44 -15.26
C VAL A 202 28.30 12.35 -16.35
N THR A 203 29.06 11.80 -17.31
CA THR A 203 29.57 12.58 -18.45
C THR A 203 28.58 12.54 -19.63
N TRP A 204 28.70 13.53 -20.51
CA TRP A 204 27.91 13.60 -21.74
C TRP A 204 28.00 12.31 -22.56
N GLY A 205 26.89 11.88 -23.14
CA GLY A 205 26.83 10.66 -23.96
C GLY A 205 26.82 9.34 -23.17
N GLN A 206 27.02 9.35 -21.85
CA GLN A 206 26.89 8.13 -21.04
C GLN A 206 25.44 7.65 -20.96
N THR A 207 25.27 6.35 -20.65
CA THR A 207 23.96 5.77 -20.37
C THR A 207 23.75 5.71 -18.87
N VAL A 208 22.63 6.28 -18.43
CA VAL A 208 22.24 6.26 -17.02
C VAL A 208 21.03 5.34 -16.85
N SER A 209 21.09 4.50 -15.83
CA SER A 209 19.98 3.64 -15.43
C SER A 209 19.40 4.13 -14.10
N ILE A 210 18.16 4.60 -14.11
CA ILE A 210 17.45 5.02 -12.91
C ILE A 210 16.45 3.94 -12.54
N THR A 211 16.55 3.40 -11.33
CA THR A 211 15.64 2.36 -10.84
C THR A 211 14.73 2.92 -9.76
N CYS A 212 13.41 2.77 -9.97
CA CYS A 212 12.40 3.01 -8.96
C CYS A 212 12.02 1.66 -8.34
N SER A 213 11.95 1.58 -7.02
CA SER A 213 11.57 0.35 -6.30
C SER A 213 10.64 0.64 -5.12
N ILE A 214 9.77 -0.33 -4.81
CA ILE A 214 8.86 -0.30 -3.65
C ILE A 214 9.02 -1.59 -2.84
N SER A 215 8.45 -1.62 -1.63
CA SER A 215 8.43 -2.82 -0.80
C SER A 215 7.81 -4.03 -1.52
N THR A 216 8.36 -5.22 -1.29
CA THR A 216 8.01 -6.48 -1.98
C THR A 216 6.56 -6.94 -1.79
N GLN A 217 5.83 -6.41 -0.80
CA GLN A 217 4.43 -6.75 -0.56
C GLN A 217 3.47 -6.26 -1.66
N HIS A 218 3.93 -5.30 -2.49
CA HIS A 218 3.21 -4.79 -3.65
C HIS A 218 4.02 -5.13 -4.90
N LEU A 219 3.66 -6.23 -5.55
CA LEU A 219 4.18 -6.55 -6.87
C LEU A 219 3.35 -5.79 -7.90
N GLY A 220 3.91 -5.48 -9.06
CA GLY A 220 3.19 -5.03 -10.24
C GLY A 220 2.49 -3.67 -10.18
N GLY A 221 2.61 -2.91 -11.26
CA GLY A 221 2.00 -1.58 -11.41
C GLY A 221 2.83 -0.69 -12.32
N THR A 222 2.45 0.58 -12.38
CA THR A 222 3.09 1.57 -13.26
C THR A 222 3.99 2.47 -12.43
N PHE A 223 5.28 2.47 -12.75
CA PHE A 223 6.24 3.41 -12.23
C PHE A 223 6.35 4.58 -13.20
N THR A 224 6.33 5.80 -12.69
CA THR A 224 6.55 7.02 -13.46
C THR A 224 7.77 7.72 -12.91
N LEU A 225 8.79 7.88 -13.76
CA LEU A 225 9.95 8.71 -13.51
C LEU A 225 9.69 10.08 -14.11
N GLN A 226 9.83 11.13 -13.30
CA GLN A 226 9.63 12.51 -13.72
C GLN A 226 10.77 13.39 -13.21
N GLN A 227 11.13 14.40 -13.98
CA GLN A 227 12.09 15.43 -13.59
C GLN A 227 11.36 16.55 -12.85
N SER A 228 11.91 17.05 -11.74
CA SER A 228 11.25 18.06 -10.90
C SER A 228 11.15 19.43 -11.58
N SER A 229 12.14 19.79 -12.40
CA SER A 229 12.28 21.10 -13.03
C SER A 229 12.28 21.05 -14.57
N GLY A 230 12.07 19.87 -15.16
CA GLY A 230 12.12 19.67 -16.61
C GLY A 230 10.88 18.97 -17.16
N SER A 231 10.87 18.72 -18.48
CA SER A 231 9.75 18.07 -19.17
C SER A 231 9.87 16.55 -19.24
N PHE A 232 10.98 15.98 -18.78
CA PHE A 232 11.20 14.55 -18.84
C PHE A 232 10.20 13.81 -17.94
N ARG A 233 9.36 12.98 -18.56
CA ARG A 233 8.44 12.08 -17.89
C ARG A 233 8.35 10.77 -18.67
N LYS A 234 8.62 9.66 -17.99
CA LYS A 234 8.56 8.32 -18.58
C LYS A 234 7.86 7.38 -17.62
N SER A 235 6.90 6.62 -18.13
CA SER A 235 6.16 5.63 -17.35
C SER A 235 6.43 4.23 -17.89
N GLN A 236 6.54 3.26 -16.99
CA GLN A 236 6.77 1.87 -17.31
C GLN A 236 5.94 0.98 -16.38
N THR A 237 5.22 0.03 -16.98
CA THR A 237 4.53 -1.00 -16.20
C THR A 237 5.50 -2.13 -15.91
N SER A 238 5.58 -2.54 -14.66
CA SER A 238 6.35 -3.70 -14.23
C SER A 238 5.41 -4.72 -13.60
N SER A 239 5.76 -6.00 -13.65
CA SER A 239 5.12 -7.08 -12.88
C SER A 239 5.83 -7.33 -11.55
N THR A 240 7.01 -6.75 -11.36
CA THR A 240 7.81 -6.82 -10.12
C THR A 240 7.56 -5.58 -9.25
N ASN A 241 8.26 -5.48 -8.13
CA ASN A 241 8.25 -4.31 -7.23
C ASN A 241 9.23 -3.21 -7.68
N SER A 242 9.77 -3.27 -8.90
CA SER A 242 10.71 -2.27 -9.40
C SER A 242 10.58 -2.08 -10.91
N ALA A 243 11.03 -0.91 -11.39
CA ALA A 243 11.19 -0.61 -12.81
C ALA A 243 12.47 0.18 -13.01
N THR A 244 13.21 -0.15 -14.07
CA THR A 244 14.47 0.49 -14.44
C THR A 244 14.31 1.24 -15.75
N PHE A 245 14.57 2.55 -15.69
CA PHE A 245 14.51 3.48 -16.80
C PHE A 245 15.93 3.73 -17.32
N ASN A 246 16.19 3.28 -18.54
CA ASN A 246 17.45 3.56 -19.22
C ASN A 246 17.33 4.86 -20.00
N ILE A 247 18.24 5.78 -19.74
CA ILE A 247 18.43 7.05 -20.45
C ILE A 247 19.76 6.94 -21.21
N PRO A 248 19.73 6.53 -22.49
CA PRO A 248 20.92 6.49 -23.31
C PRO A 248 21.31 7.91 -23.73
N GLN A 249 22.62 8.17 -23.89
CA GLN A 249 23.15 9.43 -24.42
C GLN A 249 22.67 10.66 -23.63
N VAL A 250 23.03 10.74 -22.35
CA VAL A 250 22.62 11.87 -21.51
C VAL A 250 23.16 13.20 -22.04
N THR A 251 22.31 14.23 -21.99
CA THR A 251 22.58 15.61 -22.43
C THR A 251 22.27 16.60 -21.30
N PHE A 252 22.56 17.89 -21.48
CA PHE A 252 22.18 18.95 -20.53
C PHE A 252 20.67 18.98 -20.22
N SER A 253 19.81 18.54 -21.15
CA SER A 253 18.36 18.48 -20.89
C SER A 253 17.98 17.46 -19.82
N ASN A 254 18.84 16.48 -19.57
CA ASN A 254 18.67 15.44 -18.56
C ASN A 254 19.23 15.87 -17.19
N GLU A 255 19.79 17.07 -17.08
CA GLU A 255 20.28 17.63 -15.82
C GLU A 255 19.12 17.98 -14.88
N GLY A 256 19.28 17.67 -13.60
CA GLY A 256 18.35 18.07 -12.55
C GLY A 256 17.81 16.89 -11.77
N SER A 257 16.91 17.19 -10.83
CA SER A 257 16.39 16.21 -9.90
C SER A 257 15.30 15.34 -10.50
N TYR A 258 15.34 14.05 -10.21
CA TYR A 258 14.33 13.08 -10.60
C TYR A 258 13.55 12.56 -9.41
N GLN A 259 12.27 12.28 -9.63
CA GLN A 259 11.35 11.69 -8.68
C GLN A 259 10.60 10.52 -9.33
N CYS A 260 10.39 9.47 -8.56
CA CYS A 260 9.57 8.33 -8.92
C CYS A 260 8.18 8.45 -8.27
N GLN A 261 7.14 8.06 -9.01
CA GLN A 261 5.81 7.81 -8.47
C GLN A 261 5.35 6.42 -8.90
N TYR A 262 4.78 5.65 -7.98
CA TYR A 262 4.21 4.35 -8.25
C TYR A 262 2.68 4.42 -8.26
N GLN A 263 2.07 3.76 -9.24
CA GLN A 263 0.63 3.67 -9.39
C GLN A 263 0.21 2.22 -9.55
N THR A 264 -0.90 1.83 -8.92
CA THR A 264 -1.46 0.49 -9.07
C THR A 264 -2.97 0.50 -8.97
N ARG A 265 -3.58 -0.52 -9.55
CA ARG A 265 -5.02 -0.70 -9.56
C ARG A 265 -5.43 -1.74 -8.52
N ILE A 266 -6.23 -1.33 -7.55
CA ILE A 266 -6.73 -2.17 -6.46
C ILE A 266 -8.25 -2.12 -6.49
N SER A 267 -8.90 -3.29 -6.58
CA SER A 267 -10.38 -3.41 -6.58
C SER A 267 -11.05 -2.43 -7.55
N SER A 268 -10.52 -2.35 -8.77
CA SER A 268 -10.96 -1.48 -9.88
C SER A 268 -10.73 0.03 -9.73
N ARG A 269 -10.07 0.49 -8.66
CA ARG A 269 -9.67 1.89 -8.44
C ARG A 269 -8.17 2.08 -8.57
N ASP A 270 -7.75 3.23 -9.09
CA ASP A 270 -6.34 3.57 -9.23
C ASP A 270 -5.83 4.33 -8.00
N PHE A 271 -4.67 3.90 -7.50
CA PHE A 271 -4.01 4.51 -6.36
C PHE A 271 -2.62 4.98 -6.77
N SER A 272 -2.20 6.14 -6.26
CA SER A 272 -0.89 6.73 -6.52
C SER A 272 -0.13 6.91 -5.21
N SER A 273 1.15 6.55 -5.21
CA SER A 273 2.04 6.81 -4.09
C SER A 273 2.41 8.30 -4.02
N PRO A 274 2.92 8.77 -2.86
CA PRO A 274 3.75 9.97 -2.82
C PRO A 274 4.94 9.85 -3.78
N GLN A 275 5.49 10.98 -4.21
CA GLN A 275 6.73 11.02 -4.99
C GLN A 275 7.94 10.63 -4.12
N SER A 276 8.94 9.98 -4.72
CA SER A 276 10.21 9.68 -4.05
C SER A 276 10.97 10.95 -3.65
N ASP A 277 12.02 10.79 -2.86
CA ASP A 277 12.98 11.88 -2.64
C ASP A 277 13.72 12.24 -3.94
N SER A 278 14.09 13.52 -4.04
CA SER A 278 14.81 14.12 -5.18
C SER A 278 16.32 13.98 -4.99
N THR A 279 16.94 12.86 -5.39
CA THR A 279 18.34 12.57 -4.99
C THR A 279 19.33 12.39 -6.12
N ILE A 280 18.95 12.66 -7.37
CA ILE A 280 19.87 12.50 -8.50
C ILE A 280 20.14 13.87 -9.11
N SER A 281 21.36 14.37 -8.97
CA SER A 281 21.90 15.51 -9.72
C SER A 281 23.00 14.96 -10.62
N ALA A 282 22.69 14.77 -11.90
CA ALA A 282 23.67 14.38 -12.89
C ALA A 282 24.25 15.66 -13.51
N LEU A 283 25.42 16.10 -13.04
CA LEU A 283 26.50 16.76 -13.80
C LEU A 283 27.55 17.42 -12.86
N ASP A 284 28.81 17.39 -13.30
CA ASP A 284 29.87 18.30 -12.83
C ASP A 284 30.08 19.39 -13.90
N PRO A 285 29.90 20.68 -13.58
CA PRO A 285 30.10 21.76 -14.54
C PRO A 285 31.54 21.87 -15.06
N LEU A 286 32.54 21.27 -14.38
CA LEU A 286 33.96 21.41 -14.76
C LEU A 286 34.39 20.58 -15.98
N ILE A 287 33.58 19.65 -16.47
CA ILE A 287 33.91 18.85 -17.67
C ILE A 287 33.44 19.57 -18.96
N CYS A 288 32.63 20.62 -18.85
CA CYS A 288 32.00 21.28 -20.00
C CYS A 288 32.83 22.42 -20.64
N GLN A 289 34.01 22.75 -20.11
CA GLN A 289 34.84 23.83 -20.67
C GLN A 289 35.89 23.36 -21.69
N ASN A 290 36.18 22.07 -21.82
CA ASN A 290 37.36 21.62 -22.56
C ASN A 290 37.12 21.14 -24.00
N ASP A 291 35.88 21.08 -24.51
CA ASP A 291 35.62 20.59 -25.88
C ASP A 291 35.10 21.67 -26.86
N LEU A 292 35.17 22.96 -26.52
CA LEU A 292 34.91 24.07 -27.45
C LEU A 292 36.18 24.78 -27.96
N GLN A 293 37.38 24.30 -27.62
CA GLN A 293 38.66 24.85 -28.13
C GLN A 293 39.36 23.93 -29.15
N GLY A 294 38.62 23.06 -29.83
CA GLY A 294 39.15 22.07 -30.78
C GLY A 294 38.81 22.28 -32.26
N PHE A 295 38.32 23.46 -32.67
CA PHE A 295 38.15 23.80 -34.08
C PHE A 295 38.86 25.12 -34.38
N ASN A 296 40.12 25.01 -34.78
CA ASN A 296 40.87 26.01 -35.51
C ASN A 296 41.31 25.37 -36.83
#